data_AF-A0A3R7X298-F1
#
_entry.id   AF-A0A3R7X298-F1
#
_cell.length_a   1.000
_cell.length_b   1.000
_cell.length_c   1.000
_cell.angle_alpha   90.00
_cell.angle_beta   90.00
_cell.angle_gamma   90.00
#
_symmetry.space_group_name_H-M   'P 1'
#
loop_
_entity.id
_entity.type
_entity.pdbx_description
1 polymer ?
#
loop_
_entity_poly.entity_id
_entity_poly.type
_entity_poly.pdbx_seq_one_letter_code
_entity_poly.pdbx_strand_id
1 'polypeptide(L)'
;MAAPVAAATADDDAYADLYEKFTYLQQQTNRLAAAYTLATQDLDTLHGDNKILKDKLLQIRVRRRNLAAQAQATMGANMNAKALFCRRNRRVLRKQFPLISREQLSVIVADEWDNGSANSCRTFPNR
;
A
#
# COMPACT_ATOMS: atom_id res chain seq x y z
N MET A 1 -47.65 4.37 -70.95
CA MET A 1 -47.53 5.15 -69.70
C MET A 1 -47.74 4.21 -68.53
N ALA A 2 -46.69 3.54 -68.05
CA ALA A 2 -46.72 2.67 -66.88
C ALA A 2 -45.32 2.70 -66.25
N ALA A 3 -45.06 3.69 -65.39
CA ALA A 3 -43.80 3.83 -64.66
C ALA A 3 -43.90 4.43 -63.24
N PRO A 4 -45.01 4.30 -62.46
CA PRO A 4 -44.98 4.71 -61.04
C PRO A 4 -44.79 3.55 -60.04
N VAL A 5 -45.09 2.30 -60.42
CA VAL A 5 -45.18 1.18 -59.44
C VAL A 5 -43.80 0.70 -58.95
N ALA A 6 -42.80 0.68 -59.82
CA ALA A 6 -41.45 0.22 -59.45
C ALA A 6 -40.66 1.22 -58.59
N ALA A 7 -41.02 2.52 -58.65
CA ALA A 7 -40.39 3.54 -57.81
C ALA A 7 -40.95 3.49 -56.37
N ALA A 8 -42.26 3.28 -56.21
CA ALA A 8 -42.90 3.19 -54.90
C ALA A 8 -42.41 1.98 -54.08
N THR A 9 -42.19 0.82 -54.72
CA THR A 9 -41.68 -0.37 -54.01
C THR A 9 -40.22 -0.23 -53.58
N ALA A 10 -39.39 0.48 -54.36
CA ALA A 10 -37.99 0.71 -53.99
C ALA A 10 -37.85 1.67 -52.79
N ASP A 11 -38.74 2.66 -52.69
CA ASP A 11 -38.79 3.59 -51.55
C ASP A 11 -39.32 2.89 -50.28
N ASP A 12 -40.30 1.99 -50.43
CA ASP A 12 -40.82 1.17 -49.32
C ASP A 12 -39.77 0.16 -48.80
N ASP A 13 -39.02 -0.49 -49.69
CA ASP A 13 -37.92 -1.39 -49.34
C ASP A 13 -36.77 -0.64 -48.63
N ALA A 14 -36.42 0.56 -49.10
CA ALA A 14 -35.41 1.41 -48.46
C ALA A 14 -35.84 1.90 -47.06
N TYR A 15 -37.14 2.16 -46.87
CA TYR A 15 -37.69 2.51 -45.56
C TYR A 15 -37.63 1.32 -44.60
N ALA A 16 -37.96 0.10 -45.06
CA ALA A 16 -37.86 -1.12 -44.26
C ALA A 16 -36.42 -1.36 -43.77
N ASP A 17 -35.43 -1.21 -44.65
CA ASP A 17 -34.01 -1.33 -44.30
C ASP A 17 -33.55 -0.31 -43.24
N LEU A 18 -34.05 0.94 -43.34
CA LEU A 18 -33.75 1.99 -42.36
C LEU A 18 -34.42 1.71 -41.01
N TYR A 19 -35.65 1.20 -41.02
CA TYR A 19 -36.36 0.80 -39.81
C TYR A 19 -35.67 -0.37 -39.10
N GLU A 20 -35.20 -1.37 -39.82
CA GLU A 20 -34.41 -2.46 -39.25
C GLU A 20 -33.09 -1.97 -38.63
N LYS A 21 -32.38 -1.06 -39.32
CA LYS A 21 -31.16 -0.44 -38.76
C LYS A 21 -31.47 0.37 -37.50
N PHE A 22 -32.56 1.12 -37.49
CA PHE A 22 -32.98 1.90 -36.33
C PHE A 22 -33.31 1.00 -35.14
N THR A 23 -34.12 -0.05 -35.35
CA THR A 23 -34.49 -0.98 -34.27
C THR A 23 -33.28 -1.75 -33.75
N TYR A 24 -32.34 -2.14 -34.62
CA TYR A 24 -31.06 -2.72 -34.21
C TYR A 24 -30.24 -1.75 -33.35
N LEU A 25 -30.08 -0.50 -33.78
CA LEU A 25 -29.36 0.51 -33.01
C LEU A 25 -30.02 0.76 -31.65
N GLN A 26 -31.35 0.81 -31.60
CA GLN A 26 -32.10 0.96 -30.35
C GLN A 26 -31.90 -0.24 -29.40
N GLN A 27 -31.82 -1.47 -29.93
CA GLN A 27 -31.48 -2.64 -29.11
C GLN A 27 -30.05 -2.55 -28.57
N GLN A 28 -29.11 -2.08 -29.39
CA GLN A 28 -27.71 -1.91 -28.97
C GLN A 28 -27.55 -0.81 -27.91
N THR A 29 -28.26 0.32 -28.04
CA THR A 29 -28.24 1.36 -27.01
C THR A 29 -28.81 0.85 -25.69
N ASN A 30 -29.88 0.06 -25.72
CA ASN A 30 -30.44 -0.55 -24.52
C ASN A 30 -29.48 -1.55 -23.86
N ARG A 31 -28.80 -2.39 -24.66
CA ARG A 31 -27.77 -3.32 -24.15
C ARG A 31 -26.60 -2.58 -23.51
N LEU A 32 -26.14 -1.52 -24.17
CA LEU A 32 -25.07 -0.68 -23.67
C LEU A 32 -25.48 0.02 -22.38
N ALA A 33 -26.69 0.58 -22.30
CA ALA A 33 -27.22 1.17 -21.07
C ALA A 33 -27.24 0.15 -19.92
N ALA A 34 -27.70 -1.08 -20.15
CA ALA A 34 -27.68 -2.14 -19.15
C ALA A 34 -26.25 -2.47 -18.68
N ALA A 35 -25.30 -2.58 -19.61
CA ALA A 35 -23.89 -2.81 -19.28
C ALA A 35 -23.30 -1.67 -18.43
N TYR A 36 -23.61 -0.41 -18.75
CA TYR A 36 -23.18 0.73 -17.94
C TYR A 36 -23.79 0.69 -16.54
N THR A 37 -25.08 0.35 -16.39
CA THR A 37 -25.69 0.23 -15.05
C THR A 37 -25.01 -0.84 -14.20
N LEU A 38 -24.66 -1.99 -14.79
CA LEU A 38 -23.91 -3.03 -14.08
C LEU A 38 -22.51 -2.54 -13.71
N ALA A 39 -21.80 -1.90 -14.63
CA ALA A 39 -20.47 -1.35 -14.35
C ALA A 39 -20.49 -0.30 -13.24
N THR A 40 -21.54 0.52 -13.14
CA THR A 40 -21.68 1.48 -12.03
C THR A 40 -21.92 0.79 -10.68
N GLN A 41 -22.70 -0.28 -10.66
CA GLN A 41 -22.94 -1.07 -9.43
C GLN A 41 -21.63 -1.74 -8.96
N ASP A 42 -20.87 -2.31 -9.87
CA ASP A 42 -19.56 -2.90 -9.56
C ASP A 42 -18.59 -1.84 -9.04
N LEU A 43 -18.56 -0.67 -9.66
CA LEU A 43 -17.71 0.44 -9.22
C LEU A 43 -18.06 0.92 -7.80
N ASP A 44 -19.36 1.00 -7.46
CA ASP A 44 -19.81 1.34 -6.12
C ASP A 44 -19.39 0.28 -5.08
N THR A 45 -19.50 -1.01 -5.43
CA THR A 45 -19.04 -2.09 -4.54
C THR A 45 -17.54 -2.01 -4.28
N LEU A 46 -16.74 -1.76 -5.33
CA LEU A 46 -15.30 -1.59 -5.22
C LEU A 46 -14.91 -0.37 -4.38
N HIS A 47 -15.67 0.72 -4.48
CA HIS A 47 -15.47 1.89 -3.62
C HIS A 47 -15.79 1.59 -2.14
N GLY A 48 -16.84 0.81 -1.88
CA GLY A 48 -17.15 0.30 -0.54
C GLY A 48 -15.99 -0.51 0.05
N ASP A 49 -15.49 -1.48 -0.72
CA ASP A 49 -14.36 -2.33 -0.29
C ASP A 49 -13.08 -1.52 -0.07
N ASN A 50 -12.79 -0.56 -0.96
CA ASN A 50 -11.61 0.30 -0.83
C ASN A 50 -11.65 1.10 0.48
N LYS A 51 -12.82 1.60 0.87
CA LYS A 51 -13.02 2.31 2.14
C LYS A 51 -12.72 1.40 3.34
N ILE A 52 -13.31 0.19 3.35
CA ILE A 52 -13.08 -0.81 4.41
C ILE A 52 -11.59 -1.16 4.53
N LEU A 53 -10.91 -1.36 3.40
CA LEU A 53 -9.49 -1.72 3.38
C LEU A 53 -8.61 -0.58 3.89
N LYS A 54 -8.92 0.68 3.55
CA LYS A 54 -8.21 1.86 4.07
C LYS A 54 -8.32 1.97 5.58
N ASP A 55 -9.52 1.75 6.13
CA ASP A 55 -9.75 1.79 7.58
C ASP A 55 -8.99 0.69 8.31
N LYS A 56 -9.04 -0.54 7.80
CA LYS A 56 -8.26 -1.68 8.33
C LYS A 56 -6.76 -1.40 8.30
N LEU A 57 -6.26 -0.84 7.20
CA LEU A 57 -4.86 -0.49 7.04
C LEU A 57 -4.43 0.59 8.03
N LEU A 58 -5.28 1.57 8.32
CA LEU A 58 -5.04 2.58 9.36
C LEU A 58 -4.96 1.92 10.74
N GLN A 59 -5.90 1.04 11.09
CA GLN A 59 -5.88 0.30 12.36
C GLN A 59 -4.60 -0.53 12.51
N ILE A 60 -4.17 -1.23 11.45
CA ILE A 60 -2.92 -2.00 11.45
C ILE A 60 -1.72 -1.08 11.67
N ARG A 61 -1.67 0.08 11.01
CA ARG A 61 -0.57 1.05 11.19
C ARG A 61 -0.51 1.57 12.63
N VAL A 62 -1.65 1.90 13.23
CA VAL A 62 -1.73 2.34 14.64
C VAL A 62 -1.26 1.22 15.57
N ARG A 63 -1.80 0.01 15.42
CA ARG A 63 -1.41 -1.15 16.23
C ARG A 63 0.08 -1.44 16.12
N ARG A 64 0.67 -1.37 14.91
CA ARG A 64 2.10 -1.57 14.69
C ARG A 64 2.94 -0.52 15.42
N ARG A 65 2.55 0.76 15.40
CA ARG A 65 3.24 1.81 16.15
C ARG A 65 3.18 1.56 17.65
N ASN A 66 2.01 1.19 18.17
CA ASN A 66 1.84 0.90 19.60
C ASN A 66 2.68 -0.31 20.03
N LEU A 67 2.68 -1.39 19.24
CA LEU A 67 3.52 -2.56 19.49
C LEU A 67 5.02 -2.22 19.46
N ALA A 68 5.46 -1.38 18.53
CA ALA A 68 6.85 -0.93 18.47
C ALA A 68 7.24 -0.10 19.70
N ALA A 69 6.37 0.82 20.13
CA ALA A 69 6.58 1.62 21.34
C ALA A 69 6.61 0.75 22.60
N GLN A 70 5.69 -0.21 22.72
CA GLN A 70 5.66 -1.17 23.82
C GLN A 70 6.93 -2.03 23.84
N ALA A 71 7.35 -2.58 22.70
CA ALA A 71 8.59 -3.34 22.61
C ALA A 71 9.82 -2.51 23.01
N GLN A 72 9.87 -1.24 22.63
CA GLN A 72 10.95 -0.33 23.04
C GLN A 72 10.92 -0.07 24.56
N ALA A 73 9.75 0.15 25.15
CA ALA A 73 9.59 0.34 26.59
C ALA A 73 10.00 -0.92 27.38
N THR A 74 9.51 -2.11 26.98
CA THR A 74 9.86 -3.39 27.61
C THR A 74 11.35 -3.68 27.50
N MET A 75 11.98 -3.38 26.36
CA MET A 75 13.43 -3.54 26.21
C MET A 75 14.21 -2.55 27.09
N GLY A 76 13.74 -1.31 27.25
CA GLY A 76 14.35 -0.36 28.16
C GLY A 76 14.24 -0.78 29.63
N ALA A 77 13.13 -1.41 30.02
CA ALA A 77 12.90 -1.88 31.38
C ALA A 77 13.68 -3.17 31.73
N ASN A 78 13.84 -4.10 30.77
CA ASN A 78 14.39 -5.43 31.04
C ASN A 78 15.86 -5.61 30.64
N MET A 79 16.47 -4.68 29.89
CA MET A 79 17.87 -4.80 29.45
C MET A 79 18.81 -3.93 30.29
N ASN A 80 19.93 -4.52 30.72
CA ASN A 80 21.01 -3.77 31.37
C ASN A 80 21.58 -2.67 30.45
N ALA A 81 22.08 -1.59 31.05
CA ALA A 81 22.65 -0.45 30.31
C ALA A 81 23.72 -0.85 29.28
N LYS A 82 24.60 -1.80 29.63
CA LYS A 82 25.60 -2.38 28.71
C LYS A 82 24.94 -3.01 27.47
N ALA A 83 23.86 -3.75 27.65
CA ALA A 83 23.17 -4.42 26.55
C ALA A 83 22.44 -3.42 25.62
N LEU A 84 21.88 -2.34 26.18
CA LEU A 84 21.28 -1.25 25.41
C LEU A 84 22.34 -0.49 24.59
N PHE A 85 23.47 -0.14 25.22
CA PHE A 85 24.62 0.47 24.55
C PHE A 85 25.11 -0.40 23.40
N CYS A 86 25.35 -1.69 23.68
CA CYS A 86 25.89 -2.59 22.69
C CYS A 86 24.99 -2.73 21.46
N ARG A 87 23.66 -2.76 21.68
CA ARG A 87 22.69 -2.82 20.60
C ARG A 87 22.63 -1.53 19.78
N ARG A 88 22.67 -0.36 20.43
CA ARG A 88 22.63 0.95 19.76
C ARG A 88 23.86 1.13 18.87
N ASN A 89 25.05 0.93 19.41
CA ASN A 89 26.30 1.16 18.69
C ASN A 89 26.54 0.14 17.58
N ARG A 90 26.20 -1.14 17.80
CA ARG A 90 26.29 -2.16 16.75
C ARG A 90 25.45 -1.82 15.52
N ARG A 91 24.29 -1.18 15.68
CA ARG A 91 23.46 -0.76 14.55
C ARG A 91 24.09 0.39 13.75
N VAL A 92 24.78 1.30 14.43
CA VAL A 92 25.52 2.42 13.80
C VAL A 92 26.73 1.87 13.07
N LEU A 93 27.54 1.05 13.73
CA LEU A 93 28.75 0.47 13.15
C LEU A 93 28.46 -0.44 11.96
N ARG A 94 27.35 -1.19 11.95
CA ARG A 94 26.95 -1.96 10.75
C ARG A 94 26.73 -1.10 9.51
N LYS A 95 26.29 0.15 9.67
CA LYS A 95 26.12 1.08 8.54
C LYS A 95 27.47 1.66 8.08
N GLN A 96 28.37 1.91 9.03
CA GLN A 96 29.70 2.45 8.76
C GLN A 96 30.65 1.38 8.19
N PHE A 97 30.48 0.12 8.61
CA PHE A 97 31.35 -1.01 8.29
C PHE A 97 30.54 -2.22 7.81
N PRO A 98 30.01 -2.18 6.58
CA PRO A 98 29.13 -3.24 6.05
C PRO A 98 29.84 -4.58 5.80
N LEU A 99 31.16 -4.58 5.65
CA LEU A 99 31.98 -5.76 5.37
C LEU A 99 32.48 -6.49 6.63
N ILE A 100 32.35 -5.87 7.82
CA ILE A 100 32.84 -6.47 9.06
C ILE A 100 31.85 -7.53 9.54
N SER A 101 32.39 -8.67 10.01
CA SER A 101 31.56 -9.75 10.54
C SER A 101 30.78 -9.31 11.78
N ARG A 102 29.65 -9.98 12.02
CA ARG A 102 28.82 -9.70 13.20
C ARG A 102 29.62 -9.85 14.49
N GLU A 103 30.48 -10.86 14.60
CA GLU A 103 31.24 -11.19 15.81
C GLU A 103 32.30 -10.12 16.13
N GLN A 104 33.05 -9.68 15.13
CA GLN A 104 34.02 -8.59 15.26
C GLN A 104 33.33 -7.30 15.74
N LEU A 105 32.15 -6.98 15.20
CA LEU A 105 31.36 -5.84 15.67
C LEU A 105 30.85 -5.98 17.11
N SER A 106 30.65 -7.20 17.63
CA SER A 106 30.33 -7.35 19.06
C SER A 106 31.53 -7.07 19.95
N VAL A 107 32.71 -7.52 19.55
CA VAL A 107 33.95 -7.33 20.31
C VAL A 107 34.26 -5.84 20.42
N ILE A 108 34.31 -5.13 19.29
CA ILE A 108 34.56 -3.68 19.24
C ILE A 108 33.63 -2.92 20.17
N VAL A 109 32.33 -3.23 20.12
CA VAL A 109 31.34 -2.51 20.92
C VAL A 109 31.41 -2.88 22.41
N ALA A 110 31.75 -4.12 22.74
CA ALA A 110 31.98 -4.51 24.12
C ALA A 110 33.20 -3.78 24.70
N ASP A 111 34.30 -3.70 23.93
CA ASP A 111 35.52 -3.00 24.31
C ASP A 111 35.27 -1.48 24.47
N GLU A 112 34.48 -0.86 23.58
CA GLU A 112 34.08 0.55 23.72
C GLU A 112 33.32 0.82 25.02
N TRP A 113 32.42 -0.08 25.42
CA TRP A 113 31.68 0.06 26.68
C TRP A 113 32.63 -0.04 27.88
N ASP A 114 33.47 -1.07 27.89
CA ASP A 114 34.37 -1.34 29.02
C ASP A 114 35.44 -0.23 29.15
N ASN A 115 35.94 0.31 28.04
CA ASN A 115 36.86 1.45 28.03
C ASN A 115 36.19 2.79 28.39
N GLY A 116 34.95 3.02 27.93
CA GLY A 116 34.18 4.23 28.26
C GLY A 116 33.70 4.26 29.72
N SER A 117 33.31 3.11 30.26
CA SER A 117 32.95 2.90 31.68
C SER A 117 34.15 3.08 32.61
N ALA A 118 35.34 2.65 32.19
CA ALA A 118 36.57 2.87 32.95
C ALA A 118 36.97 4.36 33.01
N ASN A 119 36.62 5.15 31.99
CA ASN A 119 36.90 6.58 31.94
C ASN A 119 35.88 7.44 32.70
N SER A 120 34.60 7.04 32.80
CA SER A 120 33.61 7.79 33.59
C SER A 120 33.81 7.68 35.11
N CYS A 121 34.51 6.64 35.58
CA CYS A 121 34.92 6.52 36.99
C CYS A 121 36.22 7.28 37.33
N ARG A 122 36.89 7.90 36.34
CA ARG A 122 38.12 8.69 36.54
C ARG A 122 37.89 10.20 36.60
N THR A 123 36.65 10.67 36.50
CA THR A 123 36.29 12.11 36.50
C THR A 123 35.34 12.50 37.64
N PHE A 124 35.63 12.04 38.86
CA PHE A 124 35.26 12.81 40.06
C PHE A 124 36.54 13.19 40.79
N PRO A 125 37.09 14.40 40.58
CA PRO A 125 38.05 14.92 41.53
C PRO A 125 37.28 15.18 42.83
N ASN A 126 37.67 14.49 43.90
CA ASN A 126 37.32 14.91 45.25
C ASN A 126 37.77 16.37 45.43
N ARG A 127 36.81 17.29 45.47
CA ARG A 127 36.91 18.61 46.08
C ARG A 127 35.58 18.97 46.70
#